data_AF-A0A9E4YJE6-F1
#
_entry.id   AF-A0A9E4YJE6-F1
#
_cell.length_a   1.000
_cell.length_b   1.000
_cell.length_c   1.000
_cell.angle_alpha   90.00
_cell.angle_beta   90.00
_cell.angle_gamma   90.00
#
_symmetry.space_group_name_H-M   'P 1'
#
loop_
_entity.id
_entity.type
_entity.pdbx_description
1 polymer ?
#
loop_
_entity_poly.entity_id
_entity_poly.type
_entity_poly.pdbx_seq_one_letter_code
_entity_poly.pdbx_strand_id
1 'polypeptide(L)' 'MSGIWPGDTKCVAMLSFDVDGVSGAINQNPDSARLPSFMSMREYGPSVATSRILDLLDSQGIKASFYIPGFVAETHP' A
#
# COMPACT_ATOMS: atom_id res chain seq x y z
N MET A 1 -17.38 -4.52 -31.24
CA MET A 1 -16.98 -3.39 -30.40
C MET A 1 -15.78 -3.81 -29.58
N SER A 2 -14.59 -3.27 -29.85
CA SER A 2 -13.52 -3.29 -28.86
C SER A 2 -14.02 -2.47 -27.67
N GLY A 3 -13.91 -3.00 -26.45
CA GLY A 3 -14.35 -2.27 -25.24
C GLY A 3 -13.54 -1.00 -25.02
N ILE A 4 -13.68 -0.37 -23.85
CA ILE A 4 -12.87 0.78 -23.43
C ILE A 4 -11.36 0.48 -23.29
N TRP A 5 -10.96 -0.78 -23.49
CA TRP A 5 -9.59 -1.28 -23.37
C TRP A 5 -9.02 -1.62 -24.74
N PRO A 6 -7.71 -1.35 -24.96
CA PRO A 6 -7.09 -1.53 -26.26
C PRO A 6 -7.02 -3.00 -26.68
N GLY A 7 -7.01 -3.22 -28.00
CA GLY A 7 -6.75 -4.50 -28.63
C GLY A 7 -7.78 -5.57 -28.30
N ASP A 8 -7.29 -6.79 -28.03
CA ASP A 8 -8.09 -7.99 -27.78
C ASP A 8 -8.28 -8.31 -26.30
N THR A 9 -8.01 -7.33 -25.41
CA THR A 9 -8.12 -7.47 -23.96
C THR A 9 -9.47 -8.08 -23.54
N LYS A 10 -9.41 -9.25 -22.88
CA LYS A 10 -10.61 -9.97 -22.39
C LYS A 10 -10.88 -9.78 -20.89
N CYS A 11 -9.85 -9.38 -20.13
CA CYS A 11 -9.93 -9.13 -18.70
C CYS A 11 -8.90 -8.05 -18.33
N VAL A 12 -9.26 -7.21 -17.37
CA VAL A 12 -8.37 -6.20 -16.81
C VAL A 12 -8.23 -6.46 -15.33
N ALA A 13 -6.99 -6.45 -14.85
CA ALA A 13 -6.65 -6.54 -13.45
C ALA A 13 -5.82 -5.32 -13.06
N MET A 14 -6.08 -4.79 -11.86
CA MET A 14 -5.31 -3.71 -11.26
C MET A 14 -4.81 -4.19 -9.91
N LEU A 15 -3.51 -4.09 -9.69
CA LEU A 15 -2.93 -4.25 -8.36
C LEU A 15 -2.92 -2.89 -7.67
N SER A 16 -3.47 -2.86 -6.46
CA SER A 16 -3.42 -1.69 -5.59
C SER A 16 -2.96 -2.07 -4.20
N PHE A 17 -2.25 -1.14 -3.55
CA PHE A 17 -1.70 -1.33 -2.22
C PHE A 17 -2.02 -0.13 -1.35
N ASP A 18 -2.60 -0.40 -0.18
CA ASP A 18 -2.88 0.60 0.84
C ASP A 18 -1.73 0.58 1.85
N VAL A 19 -0.95 1.66 1.90
CA VAL A 19 0.21 1.77 2.78
C VAL A 19 -0.21 2.49 4.06
N ASP A 20 -1.09 1.86 4.83
CA ASP A 20 -1.75 2.51 5.96
C ASP A 20 -0.86 2.69 7.19
N GLY A 21 0.15 1.83 7.36
CA GLY A 21 1.00 1.83 8.55
C GLY A 21 0.19 1.85 9.85
N VAL A 22 0.60 2.68 10.79
CA VAL A 22 -0.12 2.88 12.06
C VAL A 22 -1.35 3.80 11.95
N SER A 23 -1.51 4.54 10.86
CA SER A 23 -2.48 5.65 10.76
C SER A 23 -3.93 5.21 11.00
N GLY A 24 -4.37 4.13 10.36
CA GLY A 24 -5.72 3.59 10.55
C GLY A 24 -5.98 3.10 11.98
N ALA A 25 -4.95 2.58 12.66
CA ALA A 25 -5.02 2.16 14.06
C ALA A 25 -5.37 3.34 14.98
N ILE A 26 -4.56 4.39 14.84
CA ILE A 26 -4.61 5.56 15.69
C ILE A 26 -5.90 6.34 15.41
N ASN A 27 -6.30 6.44 14.14
CA ASN A 27 -7.53 7.11 13.75
C ASN A 27 -8.80 6.42 14.30
N GLN A 28 -8.83 5.08 14.32
CA GLN A 28 -9.95 4.33 14.90
C GLN A 28 -9.96 4.37 16.44
N ASN A 29 -8.80 4.22 17.07
CA ASN A 29 -8.64 4.30 18.51
C ASN A 29 -7.25 4.87 18.87
N PRO A 30 -7.18 6.12 19.39
CA PRO A 30 -5.92 6.74 19.78
C PRO A 30 -5.11 5.95 20.83
N ASP A 31 -5.78 5.18 21.70
CA ASP A 31 -5.08 4.36 22.71
C ASP A 31 -4.27 3.22 22.08
N SER A 32 -4.53 2.86 20.81
CA SER A 32 -3.73 1.87 20.09
C SER A 32 -2.25 2.25 19.98
N ALA A 33 -1.93 3.56 20.02
CA ALA A 33 -0.54 4.04 20.06
C ALA A 33 0.24 3.53 21.28
N ARG A 34 -0.46 3.10 22.34
CA ARG A 34 0.14 2.54 23.57
C ARG A 34 0.38 1.02 23.49
N LEU A 35 0.08 0.39 22.35
CA LEU A 35 0.24 -1.05 22.13
C LEU A 35 1.49 -1.32 21.28
N PRO A 36 2.69 -1.45 21.89
CA PRO A 36 3.96 -1.47 21.15
C PRO A 36 4.06 -2.60 20.13
N SER A 37 3.64 -3.82 20.48
CA SER A 37 3.66 -4.96 19.55
C SER A 37 2.72 -4.73 18.35
N PHE A 38 1.58 -4.08 18.58
CA PHE A 38 0.62 -3.79 17.52
C PHE A 38 1.10 -2.67 16.59
N MET A 39 1.69 -1.62 17.16
CA MET A 39 2.31 -0.55 16.37
C MET A 39 3.49 -1.08 15.55
N SER A 40 4.36 -1.90 16.16
CA SER A 40 5.50 -2.52 15.47
C SER A 40 5.07 -3.36 14.27
N MET A 41 4.02 -4.19 14.40
CA MET A 41 3.49 -4.97 13.30
C MET A 41 2.99 -4.09 12.15
N ARG A 42 2.32 -2.98 12.48
CA ARG A 42 1.77 -2.05 11.48
C ARG A 42 2.84 -1.21 10.79
N GLU A 43 3.90 -0.84 11.51
CA GLU A 43 5.04 -0.10 10.99
C GLU A 43 5.85 -0.88 9.94
N TYR A 44 5.83 -2.22 10.02
CA TYR A 44 6.51 -3.06 9.03
C TYR A 44 6.06 -2.78 7.59
N GLY A 45 4.78 -2.41 7.39
CA GLY A 45 4.24 -2.04 6.08
C GLY A 45 5.05 -0.95 5.39
N PRO A 46 4.97 0.30 5.88
CA PRO A 46 5.68 1.43 5.28
C PRO A 46 7.21 1.31 5.38
N SER A 47 7.77 0.82 6.49
CA SER A 47 9.23 0.84 6.67
C SER A 47 9.99 -0.29 5.98
N VAL A 48 9.33 -1.42 5.65
CA VAL A 48 10.02 -2.60 5.10
C VAL A 48 9.27 -3.25 3.94
N ALA A 49 7.96 -3.50 4.08
CA ALA A 49 7.20 -4.27 3.10
C ALA A 49 7.05 -3.52 1.77
N THR A 50 6.79 -2.21 1.82
CA THR A 50 6.57 -1.38 0.63
C THR A 50 7.74 -1.46 -0.35
N SER A 51 8.98 -1.31 0.12
CA SER A 51 10.16 -1.41 -0.75
C SER A 51 10.29 -2.78 -1.40
N ARG A 52 10.00 -3.86 -0.67
CA ARG A 52 10.04 -5.23 -1.22
C ARG A 52 8.95 -5.47 -2.28
N ILE A 53 7.78 -4.87 -2.10
CA ILE A 53 6.69 -4.93 -3.09
C ILE A 53 7.10 -4.16 -4.35
N LEU A 54 7.70 -2.97 -4.19
CA LEU A 54 8.20 -2.18 -5.32
C LEU A 54 9.27 -2.94 -6.11
N ASP A 55 10.25 -3.55 -5.43
CA ASP A 55 11.29 -4.38 -6.07
C ASP A 55 10.67 -5.55 -6.86
N LEU A 56 9.66 -6.21 -6.29
CA LEU A 56 8.97 -7.31 -6.95
C LEU A 56 8.22 -6.82 -8.20
N LEU A 57 7.44 -5.75 -8.09
CA LEU A 57 6.69 -5.19 -9.21
C LEU A 57 7.61 -4.74 -10.34
N ASP A 58 8.75 -4.11 -10.01
CA ASP A 58 9.76 -3.70 -10.98
C ASP A 58 10.38 -4.91 -11.69
N SER A 59 10.75 -5.96 -10.94
CA SER A 59 11.30 -7.20 -11.50
C SER A 59 10.35 -7.90 -12.49
N GLN A 60 9.03 -7.72 -12.31
CA GLN A 60 7.99 -8.30 -13.17
C GLN A 60 7.51 -7.33 -14.25
N GLY A 61 7.98 -6.07 -14.26
CA GLY A 61 7.48 -5.04 -15.16
C GLY A 61 6.00 -4.68 -14.96
N ILE A 62 5.45 -4.92 -13.77
CA ILE A 62 4.03 -4.72 -13.47
C ILE A 62 3.81 -3.32 -12.90
N LYS A 63 2.83 -2.59 -13.46
CA LYS A 63 2.38 -1.30 -12.90
C LYS A 63 1.30 -1.54 -11.84
N ALA A 64 1.36 -0.76 -10.76
CA ALA A 64 0.41 -0.80 -9.66
C ALA A 64 0.16 0.62 -9.12
N SER A 65 -0.93 0.78 -8.37
CA SER A 65 -1.26 2.03 -7.69
C SER A 65 -1.06 1.89 -6.18
N PHE A 66 -0.50 2.92 -5.55
CA PHE A 66 -0.29 2.97 -4.10
C PHE A 66 -1.12 4.10 -3.51
N TYR A 67 -1.90 3.77 -2.48
CA TYR A 67 -2.71 4.73 -1.73
C TYR A 67 -2.07 4.92 -0.35
N ILE A 68 -1.60 6.13 -0.08
CA ILE A 68 -0.78 6.44 1.09
C ILE A 68 -1.46 7.56 1.87
N PRO A 69 -1.90 7.32 3.12
CA PRO A 69 -2.37 8.39 3.99
C PRO A 69 -1.29 9.47 4.17
N GLY A 70 -1.70 10.74 4.20
CA GLY A 70 -0.76 11.87 4.35
C GLY A 70 0.17 11.72 5.56
N PHE A 71 -0.37 11.25 6.70
CA PHE A 71 0.42 10.94 7.89
C PHE A 71 1.54 9.93 7.63
N VAL A 72 1.28 8.87 6.84
CA VAL A 72 2.31 7.88 6.51
C VAL A 72 3.35 8.47 5.58
N ALA A 73 2.92 9.22 4.56
CA ALA A 73 3.83 9.91 3.63
C ALA A 73 4.74 10.92 4.34
N GLU A 74 4.22 11.66 5.32
CA GLU A 74 4.99 12.63 6.11
C GLU A 74 5.97 11.97 7.09
N THR A 75 5.61 10.80 7.63
CA THR A 75 6.45 10.07 8.60
C THR A 75 7.46 9.12 7.94
N HIS A 76 7.27 8.82 6.66
CA HIS A 76 8.09 7.92 5.84
C HIS A 76 8.40 8.56 4.48
N PRO A 77 9.27 9.59 4.42
CA PRO A 77 9.59 10.32 3.20
C PRO A 77 10.46 9.53 2.21
#